data_AF-A0A916CSJ8-F1
#
_entry.id   AF-A0A916CSJ8-F1
#
_cell.length_a   1.000
_cell.length_b   1.000
_cell.length_c   1.000
_cell.angle_alpha   90.00
_cell.angle_beta   90.00
_cell.angle_gamma   90.00
#
_symmetry.space_group_name_H-M   'P 1'
#
loop_
_entity.id
_entity.type
_entity.pdbx_description
1 polymer ?
#
loop_
_entity_poly.entity_id
_entity_poly.type
_entity_poly.pdbx_seq_one_letter_code
_entity_poly.pdbx_strand_id
1 'polypeptide(L)'
;MSKPLRAALLAAAIASAPALAADKVKIGFLSTLSGPGAGLGVDIRDGFQLAVNSLGGKVGGLPAEVIVADDCVGEGVAKVVRDLREGQVLLLENLRFHPQEEA
;
A
#
# COMPACT_ATOMS: atom_id res chain seq x y z
N MET A 1 -16.58 -45.96 27.85
CA MET A 1 -16.09 -44.57 27.95
C MET A 1 -15.62 -44.04 26.58
N SER A 2 -16.42 -44.21 25.52
CA SER A 2 -15.84 -44.34 24.16
C SER A 2 -16.57 -43.64 23.00
N LYS A 3 -17.73 -43.02 23.23
CA LYS A 3 -18.53 -42.39 22.16
C LYS A 3 -18.57 -40.85 22.20
N PRO A 4 -18.75 -40.17 23.36
CA PRO A 4 -18.80 -38.70 23.36
C PRO A 4 -17.41 -38.07 23.15
N LEU A 5 -16.33 -38.77 23.52
CA LEU A 5 -14.96 -38.29 23.37
C LEU A 5 -14.49 -38.25 21.90
N ARG A 6 -15.00 -39.16 21.07
CA ARG A 6 -14.68 -39.21 19.62
C ARG A 6 -15.39 -38.11 18.83
N ALA A 7 -16.59 -37.71 19.24
CA ALA A 7 -17.34 -36.62 18.63
C ALA A 7 -16.69 -35.24 18.89
N ALA A 8 -16.12 -35.05 20.09
CA ALA A 8 -15.42 -33.81 20.45
C ALA A 8 -14.11 -33.61 19.66
N LEU A 9 -13.40 -34.71 19.32
CA LEU A 9 -12.14 -34.63 18.56
C LEU A 9 -12.34 -34.20 17.09
N LEU A 10 -13.50 -34.54 16.50
CA LEU A 10 -13.79 -34.19 15.10
C LEU A 10 -14.22 -32.71 14.95
N ALA A 11 -14.83 -32.11 15.99
CA ALA A 11 -15.22 -30.70 15.99
C ALA A 11 -14.01 -29.75 16.08
N ALA A 12 -12.92 -30.17 16.75
CA ALA A 12 -11.70 -29.38 16.87
C ALA A 12 -10.91 -29.26 15.55
N ALA A 13 -11.13 -30.17 14.59
CA ALA A 13 -10.42 -30.16 13.32
C ALA A 13 -10.94 -29.10 12.32
N ILE A 14 -12.15 -28.57 12.53
CA ILE A 14 -12.78 -27.58 11.63
C ILE A 14 -12.34 -26.14 11.97
N ALA A 15 -11.81 -25.91 13.17
CA ALA A 15 -11.30 -24.60 13.59
C ALA A 15 -9.93 -24.23 12.96
N SER A 16 -9.30 -25.17 12.24
CA SER A 16 -7.98 -25.01 11.62
C SER A 16 -8.03 -24.51 10.18
N ALA A 17 -9.15 -23.95 9.72
CA ALA A 17 -9.20 -23.35 8.40
C ALA A 17 -8.14 -22.24 8.32
N PRO A 18 -7.25 -22.24 7.31
CA PRO A 18 -6.27 -21.18 7.17
C PRO A 18 -7.04 -19.87 7.00
N ALA A 19 -6.77 -18.90 7.88
CA ALA A 19 -7.23 -17.55 7.66
C ALA A 19 -6.67 -17.10 6.31
N LEU A 20 -7.54 -16.83 5.35
CA LEU A 20 -7.16 -16.21 4.09
C LEU A 20 -6.43 -14.92 4.45
N ALA A 21 -5.13 -14.87 4.14
CA ALA A 21 -4.32 -13.69 4.38
C ALA A 21 -4.97 -12.53 3.62
N ALA A 22 -5.32 -11.45 4.32
CA ALA A 22 -5.85 -10.25 3.68
C ALA A 22 -4.82 -9.74 2.66
N ASP A 23 -5.27 -9.51 1.43
CA ASP A 23 -4.40 -9.01 0.37
C ASP A 23 -3.75 -7.69 0.80
N LYS A 24 -2.42 -7.64 0.79
CA LYS A 24 -1.67 -6.43 1.12
C LYS A 24 -1.73 -5.47 -0.07
N VAL A 25 -2.22 -4.26 0.16
CA VAL A 25 -2.20 -3.17 -0.80
C VAL A 25 -0.83 -2.50 -0.75
N LYS A 26 -0.20 -2.25 -1.90
CA LYS A 26 0.96 -1.37 -1.99
C LYS A 26 0.56 -0.06 -2.65
N ILE A 27 1.02 1.04 -2.07
CA ILE A 27 0.66 2.39 -2.47
C ILE A 27 1.94 3.10 -2.85
N GLY A 28 2.12 3.36 -4.14
CA GLY A 28 3.19 4.21 -4.60
C GLY A 28 2.84 5.67 -4.43
N PHE A 29 3.74 6.44 -3.83
CA PHE A 29 3.59 7.84 -3.48
C PHE A 29 4.66 8.65 -4.20
N LEU A 30 4.25 9.43 -5.18
CA LEU A 30 5.13 10.30 -5.94
C LEU A 30 4.80 11.75 -5.70
N SER A 31 5.82 12.50 -5.33
CA SER A 31 5.71 13.95 -5.23
C SER A 31 7.07 14.62 -5.41
N THR A 32 7.08 15.94 -5.58
CA THR A 32 8.30 16.74 -5.48
C THR A 32 8.79 16.73 -4.04
N LEU A 33 9.73 15.84 -3.72
CA LEU A 33 10.28 15.71 -2.36
C LEU A 33 11.64 16.40 -2.18
N SER A 34 12.16 17.02 -3.24
CA SER A 34 13.43 17.74 -3.23
C SER A 34 13.41 18.96 -4.17
N GLY A 35 14.33 19.90 -3.96
CA GLY A 35 14.42 21.14 -4.72
C GLY A 35 13.50 22.28 -4.22
N PRO A 36 13.44 23.41 -4.95
CA PRO A 36 12.79 24.65 -4.48
C PRO A 36 11.29 24.57 -4.21
N GLY A 37 10.60 23.52 -4.66
CA GLY A 37 9.16 23.30 -4.48
C GLY A 37 8.79 22.18 -3.51
N ALA A 38 9.76 21.57 -2.82
CA ALA A 38 9.56 20.31 -2.11
C ALA A 38 8.60 20.36 -0.90
N GLY A 39 8.42 21.54 -0.29
CA GLY A 39 7.68 21.68 0.97
C GLY A 39 6.26 21.11 0.88
N LEU A 40 5.53 21.45 -0.18
CA LEU A 40 4.15 20.96 -0.37
C LEU A 40 4.11 19.43 -0.56
N GLY A 41 5.06 18.87 -1.32
CA GLY A 41 5.10 17.43 -1.57
C GLY A 41 5.44 16.63 -0.31
N VAL A 42 6.34 17.16 0.51
CA VAL A 42 6.69 16.61 1.82
C VAL A 42 5.48 16.62 2.76
N ASP A 43 4.75 17.74 2.83
CA ASP A 43 3.56 17.86 3.69
C ASP A 43 2.45 16.87 3.28
N ILE A 44 2.22 16.69 1.97
CA ILE A 44 1.23 15.73 1.45
C ILE A 44 1.65 14.28 1.78
N ARG A 45 2.94 13.93 1.57
CA ARG A 45 3.47 12.61 1.92
C ARG A 45 3.30 12.30 3.40
N ASP A 46 3.68 13.25 4.24
CA ASP A 46 3.66 13.08 5.68
C ASP A 46 2.22 13.01 6.20
N GLY A 47 1.31 13.82 5.65
CA GLY A 47 -0.12 13.73 5.93
C GLY A 47 -0.72 12.38 5.53
N PHE A 48 -0.35 11.85 4.36
CA PHE A 48 -0.80 10.54 3.91
C PHE A 48 -0.26 9.41 4.81
N GLN A 49 1.04 9.43 5.12
CA GLN A 49 1.66 8.44 5.99
C GLN A 49 1.08 8.50 7.41
N LEU A 50 0.80 9.69 7.92
CA LEU A 50 0.12 9.89 9.19
C LEU A 50 -1.27 9.24 9.17
N ALA A 51 -2.06 9.47 8.13
CA ALA A 51 -3.38 8.86 7.99
C ALA A 51 -3.31 7.33 7.96
N VAL A 52 -2.39 6.76 7.18
CA VAL A 52 -2.16 5.30 7.13
C VAL A 52 -1.78 4.74 8.51
N ASN A 53 -0.91 5.44 9.23
CA ASN A 53 -0.52 5.05 10.59
C ASN A 53 -1.72 5.12 11.56
N SER A 54 -2.53 6.18 11.49
CA SER A 54 -3.75 6.32 12.29
C SER A 54 -4.79 5.24 11.99
N LEU A 55 -4.79 4.70 10.76
CA LEU A 55 -5.63 3.57 10.36
C LEU A 55 -5.02 2.19 10.71
N GLY A 56 -3.94 2.16 11.50
CA GLY A 56 -3.28 0.92 11.90
C GLY A 56 -2.50 0.25 10.77
N GLY A 57 -1.94 1.04 9.85
CA GLY A 57 -1.22 0.55 8.69
C GLY A 57 -2.14 -0.06 7.64
N LYS A 58 -3.39 0.39 7.57
CA LYS A 58 -4.40 -0.16 6.66
C LYS A 58 -5.04 0.94 5.81
N VAL A 59 -5.43 0.57 4.60
CA VAL A 59 -6.25 1.40 3.71
C VAL A 59 -7.40 0.53 3.21
N GLY A 60 -8.63 0.99 3.39
CA GLY A 60 -9.82 0.19 3.06
C GLY A 60 -9.95 -1.12 3.86
N GLY A 61 -9.35 -1.21 5.05
CA GLY A 61 -9.35 -2.41 5.90
C GLY A 61 -8.26 -3.44 5.56
N LEU A 62 -7.51 -3.23 4.48
CA LEU A 62 -6.40 -4.08 4.04
C LEU A 62 -5.05 -3.51 4.51
N PRO A 63 -4.08 -4.36 4.88
CA PRO A 63 -2.71 -3.91 5.18
C PRO A 63 -2.12 -3.11 4.01
N ALA A 64 -1.54 -1.95 4.30
CA ALA A 64 -0.99 -1.05 3.31
C ALA A 64 0.54 -0.89 3.48
N GLU A 65 1.27 -0.90 2.37
CA GLU A 65 2.70 -0.59 2.31
C GLU A 65 2.89 0.60 1.37
N VAL A 66 3.37 1.73 1.91
CA VAL A 66 3.61 2.95 1.14
C VAL A 66 5.04 2.94 0.61
N ILE A 67 5.20 3.09 -0.70
CA ILE A 67 6.49 3.14 -1.41
C ILE A 67 6.62 4.54 -1.98
N VAL A 68 7.69 5.23 -1.66
CA VAL A 68 7.92 6.61 -2.13
C VAL A 68 8.88 6.58 -3.31
N ALA A 69 8.57 7.34 -4.36
CA ALA A 69 9.49 7.57 -5.48
C ALA A 69 9.71 9.06 -5.73
N ASP A 70 10.86 9.37 -6.32
CA ASP A 70 11.45 10.71 -6.27
C ASP A 70 10.93 11.67 -7.36
N ASP A 71 10.36 11.17 -8.47
CA ASP A 71 9.87 11.99 -9.60
C ASP A 71 8.88 11.20 -10.49
N CYS A 72 7.92 11.84 -11.17
CA CYS A 72 6.86 11.20 -11.96
C CYS A 72 7.27 10.60 -13.30
N VAL A 73 8.50 10.87 -13.76
CA VAL A 73 9.13 10.25 -14.93
C VAL A 73 10.57 9.84 -14.61
N GLY A 74 11.16 9.02 -15.48
CA GLY A 74 12.53 8.54 -15.31
C GLY A 74 12.63 7.11 -14.78
N GLU A 75 13.86 6.62 -14.68
CA GLU A 75 14.12 5.19 -14.46
C GLU A 75 13.61 4.70 -13.09
N GLY A 76 13.66 5.56 -12.07
CA GLY A 76 13.14 5.28 -10.72
C GLY A 76 11.64 4.97 -10.74
N VAL A 77 10.83 5.82 -11.39
CA VAL A 77 9.40 5.56 -11.55
C VAL A 77 9.12 4.35 -12.43
N ALA A 78 9.87 4.19 -13.53
CA ALA A 78 9.68 3.05 -14.43
C ALA A 78 9.89 1.71 -13.69
N LYS A 79 10.86 1.66 -12.77
CA LYS A 79 11.07 0.49 -11.91
C LYS A 79 9.89 0.24 -10.98
N VAL A 80 9.38 1.29 -10.31
CA VAL A 80 8.21 1.16 -9.42
C VAL A 80 6.99 0.67 -10.19
N VAL A 81 6.72 1.23 -11.36
CA VAL A 81 5.60 0.81 -12.23
C VAL A 81 5.71 -0.66 -12.63
N ARG A 82 6.92 -1.12 -13.01
CA ARG A 82 7.16 -2.53 -13.38
C ARG A 82 6.98 -3.50 -12.21
N ASP A 83 7.31 -3.05 -11.01
CA ASP A 83 7.23 -3.86 -9.79
C ASP A 83 5.81 -3.88 -9.19
N LEU A 84 4.87 -3.10 -9.74
CA LEU A 84 3.46 -3.10 -9.33
C LEU A 84 2.80 -4.46 -9.62
N ARG A 85 2.11 -5.00 -8.62
CA ARG A 85 1.28 -6.20 -8.71
C ARG A 85 -0.20 -5.84 -8.66
N GLU A 86 -1.05 -6.83 -8.97
CA GLU A 86 -2.50 -6.69 -8.86
C GLU A 86 -2.92 -6.19 -7.46
N GLY A 87 -3.89 -5.27 -7.41
CA GLY A 87 -4.35 -4.62 -6.17
C GLY A 87 -3.45 -3.49 -5.64
N GLN A 88 -2.36 -3.15 -6.34
CA GLN A 88 -1.48 -2.04 -5.97
C GLN A 88 -1.85 -0.77 -6.74
N VAL A 89 -1.78 0.37 -6.05
CA VAL A 89 -2.14 1.68 -6.61
C VAL A 89 -0.93 2.58 -6.58
N LEU A 90 -0.62 3.23 -7.70
CA LEU A 90 0.42 4.24 -7.79
C LEU A 90 -0.23 5.60 -7.99
N LEU A 91 -0.06 6.51 -7.04
CA LEU A 91 -0.35 7.93 -7.25
C LEU A 91 0.87 8.57 -7.91
N LEU A 92 0.65 9.18 -9.07
CA LEU A 92 1.65 9.97 -9.81
C LEU A 92 1.51 11.46 -9.45
N GLU A 93 2.63 12.18 -9.43
CA GLU A 93 2.65 13.64 -9.24
C GLU A 93 2.02 14.38 -10.44
N ASN A 94 1.66 15.64 -10.23
CA ASN A 94 1.19 16.55 -11.25
C ASN A 94 2.20 16.67 -12.41
N LEU A 95 1.74 16.29 -13.60
CA LEU A 95 2.53 16.27 -14.83
C LEU A 95 3.07 17.66 -15.21
N ARG A 96 2.43 18.74 -14.76
CA ARG A 96 2.78 20.15 -15.07
C ARG A 96 4.11 20.64 -14.51
N PHE A 97 4.81 19.83 -13.71
CA PHE A 97 6.19 20.09 -13.33
C PHE A 97 7.21 19.72 -14.42
N HIS A 98 6.77 19.00 -15.46
CA HIS A 98 7.58 18.65 -16.60
C HIS A 98 7.24 19.53 -17.80
N PRO A 99 8.23 20.07 -18.54
CA PRO A 99 8.02 20.96 -19.70
C PRO A 99 7.09 20.41 -20.80
N GLN A 100 6.89 19.09 -20.79
CA GLN A 100 6.09 18.37 -21.77
C GLN A 100 4.58 18.43 -21.48
N GLU A 101 4.15 18.89 -20.31
CA GLU A 101 2.74 19.02 -19.94
C GLU A 101 2.36 20.50 -19.74
N GLU A 102 1.24 20.94 -20.32
CA GLU A 102 0.78 22.33 -20.22
C GLU A 102 -0.07 22.61 -18.96
N ALA A 103 0.05 23.85 -18.47
CA ALA A 103 -0.65 24.37 -17.27
C ALA A 103 -2.15 24.63 -17.47
#